data_AF-A0A1G2RPS3-F1
#
_entry.id   AF-A0A1G2RPS3-F1
#
_cell.length_a   1.000
_cell.length_b   1.000
_cell.length_c   1.000
_cell.angle_alpha   90.00
_cell.angle_beta   90.00
_cell.angle_gamma   90.00
#
_symmetry.space_group_name_H-M   'P 1'
#
loop_
_entity.id
_entity.type
_entity.pdbx_description
1 polymer ?
#
loop_
_entity_poly.entity_id
_entity_poly.type
_entity_poly.pdbx_seq_one_letter_code
_entity_poly.pdbx_strand_id
1 'polypeptide(L)'
;MNPAKLHSTKNRPARLKKHHFRAVELRYEGKTYREISMRLSEELQHDFKEQTVKWWFMSYGLLEELYVDYARKENDRRRQFIIEECKKLIPLIPKKYNEIINRNTSDMTPAQLTSYHSVLRQTLKDLCELLNFKVEPDEVITDPLDEYFDRAEAELDREEKERNRSP
;
A
#
# COMPACT_ATOMS: atom_id res chain seq x y z
N MET A 1 -24.62 -14.85 -31.91
CA MET A 1 -23.31 -14.61 -32.55
C MET A 1 -22.84 -13.23 -32.15
N ASN A 2 -21.79 -13.18 -31.32
CA ASN A 2 -21.02 -11.96 -31.06
C ASN A 2 -19.73 -12.13 -31.88
N PRO A 3 -19.23 -11.08 -32.55
CA PRO A 3 -17.99 -10.54 -32.00
C PRO A 3 -17.81 -9.02 -32.15
N ALA A 4 -17.14 -8.51 -31.12
CA ALA A 4 -16.10 -7.48 -31.18
C ALA A 4 -16.53 -6.07 -31.56
N LYS A 5 -16.90 -5.32 -30.51
CA LYS A 5 -16.69 -3.88 -30.41
C LYS A 5 -15.29 -3.53 -30.91
N LEU A 6 -15.23 -2.72 -31.96
CA LEU A 6 -14.03 -1.99 -32.37
C LEU A 6 -13.59 -1.07 -31.23
N HIS A 7 -12.62 -1.51 -30.44
CA HIS A 7 -11.71 -0.58 -29.76
C HIS A 7 -10.45 -0.45 -30.62
N SER A 8 -10.58 0.32 -31.70
CA SER A 8 -9.45 0.80 -32.49
C SER A 8 -9.52 2.31 -32.54
N THR A 9 -8.93 2.95 -31.53
CA THR A 9 -8.41 4.32 -31.67
C THR A 9 -7.01 4.35 -31.08
N LYS A 10 -6.06 4.17 -31.98
CA LYS A 10 -4.66 4.62 -31.96
C LYS A 10 -4.38 5.74 -30.95
N ASN A 11 -3.99 5.42 -29.72
CA ASN A 11 -3.12 6.30 -28.96
C ASN A 11 -1.69 5.92 -29.34
N ARG A 12 -1.02 6.76 -30.15
CA ARG A 12 0.45 6.73 -30.20
C ARG A 12 0.93 6.79 -28.75
N PRO A 13 1.87 5.95 -28.29
CA PRO A 13 2.41 6.10 -26.95
C PRO A 13 3.06 7.48 -26.91
N ALA A 14 2.40 8.43 -26.24
CA ALA A 14 2.98 9.75 -26.03
C ALA A 14 4.30 9.48 -25.32
N ARG A 15 5.42 9.91 -25.92
CA ARG A 15 6.75 9.66 -25.35
C ARG A 15 6.76 10.21 -23.93
N LEU A 16 6.79 9.31 -22.97
CA LEU A 16 6.85 9.67 -21.56
C LEU A 16 8.14 10.44 -21.32
N LYS A 17 8.03 11.58 -20.65
CA LYS A 17 9.15 12.45 -20.30
C LYS A 17 9.56 12.18 -18.86
N LYS A 18 10.76 12.61 -18.48
CA LYS A 18 11.29 12.45 -17.11
C LYS A 18 10.30 12.92 -16.02
N HIS A 19 9.59 14.02 -16.27
CA HIS A 19 8.62 14.57 -15.33
C HIS A 19 7.38 13.72 -15.13
N HIS A 20 7.00 12.89 -16.11
CA HIS A 20 5.89 11.95 -15.95
C HIS A 20 6.24 10.84 -14.96
N PHE A 21 7.45 10.28 -15.06
CA PHE A 21 7.94 9.30 -14.09
C PHE A 21 8.05 9.92 -12.70
N ARG A 22 8.57 11.15 -12.62
CA ARG A 22 8.64 11.89 -11.36
C ARG A 22 7.27 12.17 -10.75
N ALA A 23 6.26 12.48 -11.58
CA ALA A 23 4.90 12.64 -11.13
C ALA A 23 4.34 11.35 -10.50
N VAL A 24 4.62 10.19 -11.11
CA VAL A 24 4.20 8.88 -10.58
C VAL A 24 4.84 8.59 -9.22
N GLU A 25 6.14 8.86 -9.06
CA GLU A 25 6.84 8.72 -7.77
C GLU A 25 6.19 9.60 -6.70
N LEU A 26 6.01 10.90 -6.97
CA LEU A 26 5.41 11.85 -6.03
C LEU A 26 3.97 11.46 -5.70
N ARG A 27 3.21 10.93 -6.67
CA ARG A 27 1.85 10.44 -6.43
C ARG A 27 1.84 9.22 -5.51
N TYR A 28 2.77 8.29 -5.71
CA TYR A 28 2.93 7.11 -4.86
C TYR A 28 3.42 7.47 -3.44
N GLU A 29 4.18 8.57 -3.29
CA GLU A 29 4.52 9.17 -1.99
C GLU A 29 3.31 9.82 -1.28
N GLY A 30 2.11 9.79 -1.88
CA GLY A 30 0.89 10.36 -1.31
C GLY A 30 0.72 11.87 -1.53
N LYS A 31 1.48 12.48 -2.43
CA LYS A 31 1.34 13.92 -2.74
C LYS A 31 0.04 14.22 -3.49
N THR A 32 -0.56 15.36 -3.18
CA THR A 32 -1.72 15.90 -3.90
C THR A 32 -1.31 16.41 -5.29
N TYR A 33 -2.27 16.54 -6.22
CA TYR A 33 -1.98 17.03 -7.57
C TYR A 33 -1.37 18.44 -7.57
N ARG A 34 -1.81 19.30 -6.63
CA ARG A 34 -1.24 20.62 -6.40
C ARG A 34 0.22 20.58 -5.95
N GLU A 35 0.54 19.71 -4.99
CA GLU A 35 1.92 19.55 -4.52
C GLU A 35 2.83 18.96 -5.61
N ILE A 36 2.32 18.00 -6.39
CA ILE A 36 3.04 17.43 -7.53
C ILE A 36 3.31 18.53 -8.57
N SER A 37 2.31 19.34 -8.91
CA SER A 37 2.49 20.40 -9.90
C SER A 37 3.48 21.46 -9.44
N MET A 38 3.44 21.87 -8.16
CA MET A 38 4.42 22.76 -7.56
C MET A 38 5.83 22.18 -7.60
N ARG A 39 6.03 20.94 -7.12
CA ARG A 39 7.36 20.31 -7.08
C ARG A 39 7.94 20.09 -8.47
N LEU A 40 7.14 19.64 -9.43
CA LEU A 40 7.60 19.50 -10.81
C LEU A 40 8.00 20.85 -11.40
N SER A 41 7.27 21.91 -11.06
CA SER A 41 7.56 23.25 -11.56
C SER A 41 8.85 23.83 -10.99
N GLU A 42 9.10 23.59 -9.69
CA GLU A 42 10.35 23.95 -9.01
C GLU A 42 11.54 23.14 -9.55
N GLU A 43 11.42 21.82 -9.64
CA GLU A 43 12.50 20.92 -10.05
C GLU A 43 12.91 21.12 -11.52
N LEU A 44 11.98 21.52 -12.39
CA LEU A 44 12.18 21.56 -13.85
C LEU A 44 12.12 22.96 -14.44
N GLN A 45 11.95 23.98 -13.60
CA GLN A 45 11.82 25.39 -14.00
C GLN A 45 10.77 25.59 -15.12
N HIS A 46 9.67 24.85 -15.04
CA HIS A 46 8.60 24.87 -16.04
C HIS A 46 7.24 24.90 -15.35
N ASP A 47 6.35 25.79 -15.76
CA ASP A 47 5.03 25.88 -15.12
C ASP A 47 4.14 24.70 -15.49
N PHE A 48 3.89 23.82 -14.51
CA PHE A 48 2.92 22.74 -14.63
C PHE A 48 1.64 23.12 -13.89
N LYS A 49 0.52 23.14 -14.63
CA LYS A 49 -0.80 23.37 -14.03
C LYS A 49 -1.28 22.12 -13.30
N GLU A 50 -1.87 22.30 -12.13
CA GLU A 50 -2.49 21.23 -11.34
C GLU A 50 -3.48 20.40 -12.17
N GLN A 51 -4.33 21.07 -12.96
CA GLN A 51 -5.31 20.40 -13.82
C GLN A 51 -4.65 19.47 -14.86
N THR A 52 -3.48 19.83 -15.36
CA THR A 52 -2.71 19.00 -16.30
C THR A 52 -2.19 17.75 -15.60
N VAL A 53 -1.65 17.91 -14.39
CA VAL A 53 -1.20 16.78 -13.56
C VAL A 53 -2.38 15.87 -13.22
N LYS A 54 -3.53 16.43 -12.81
CA LYS A 54 -4.75 15.67 -12.55
C LYS A 54 -5.16 14.85 -13.77
N TRP A 55 -5.17 15.45 -14.96
CA TRP A 55 -5.54 14.76 -16.20
C TRP A 55 -4.59 13.60 -16.55
N TRP A 56 -3.33 13.66 -16.15
CA TRP A 56 -2.41 12.55 -16.35
C TRP A 56 -2.81 11.28 -15.58
N PHE A 57 -3.42 11.40 -14.40
CA PHE A 57 -3.76 10.28 -13.52
C PHE A 57 -5.25 9.86 -13.58
N MET A 58 -6.09 10.63 -14.27
CA MET A 58 -7.49 10.27 -14.49
C MET A 58 -7.63 9.02 -15.37
N SER A 59 -8.83 8.44 -15.42
CA SER A 59 -9.14 7.29 -16.28
C SER A 59 -8.83 7.57 -17.75
N TYR A 60 -8.12 6.64 -18.39
CA TYR A 60 -7.51 6.74 -19.72
C TYR A 60 -6.45 7.85 -19.84
N GLY A 61 -6.00 8.37 -18.71
CA GLY A 61 -4.92 9.36 -18.60
C GLY A 61 -3.56 8.75 -18.91
N LEU A 62 -2.61 9.61 -19.23
CA LEU A 62 -1.28 9.20 -19.67
C LEU A 62 -0.53 8.31 -18.67
N LEU A 63 -0.81 8.47 -17.37
CA LEU A 63 -0.07 7.86 -16.27
C LEU A 63 -0.91 6.90 -15.43
N GLU A 64 -2.17 6.63 -15.78
CA GLU A 64 -3.04 5.71 -15.02
C GLU A 64 -2.41 4.31 -14.94
N GLU A 65 -2.23 3.65 -16.10
CA GLU A 65 -1.65 2.29 -16.15
C GLU A 65 -0.23 2.28 -15.57
N LEU A 66 0.56 3.31 -15.85
CA LEU A 66 1.94 3.43 -15.38
C LEU A 66 2.00 3.55 -13.85
N TYR A 67 1.08 4.30 -13.26
CA TYR A 67 0.97 4.45 -11.81
C TYR A 67 0.58 3.12 -11.15
N VAL A 68 -0.42 2.43 -11.68
CA VAL A 68 -0.87 1.13 -11.14
C VAL A 68 0.26 0.10 -11.21
N ASP A 69 0.96 0.00 -12.34
CA ASP A 69 2.08 -0.92 -12.49
C ASP A 69 3.26 -0.56 -11.58
N TYR A 70 3.56 0.73 -11.43
CA TYR A 70 4.62 1.20 -10.52
C TYR A 70 4.27 0.88 -9.07
N ALA A 71 3.06 1.22 -8.63
CA ALA A 71 2.58 0.97 -7.28
C ALA A 71 2.60 -0.54 -6.96
N ARG A 72 2.18 -1.39 -7.90
CA ARG A 72 2.24 -2.86 -7.75
C ARG A 72 3.68 -3.34 -7.52
N LYS A 73 4.60 -2.97 -8.41
CA LYS A 73 6.01 -3.40 -8.34
C LYS A 73 6.70 -2.91 -7.07
N GLU A 74 6.45 -1.68 -6.67
CA GLU A 74 7.06 -1.11 -5.47
C GLU A 74 6.49 -1.74 -4.20
N ASN A 75 5.18 -2.06 -4.17
CA ASN A 75 4.58 -2.83 -3.09
C ASN A 75 5.16 -4.25 -3.00
N ASP A 76 5.31 -4.94 -4.14
CA ASP A 76 5.93 -6.27 -4.18
C ASP A 76 7.38 -6.23 -3.68
N ARG A 77 8.15 -5.20 -4.07
CA ARG A 77 9.52 -4.99 -3.59
C ARG A 77 9.56 -4.79 -2.07
N ARG A 78 8.66 -3.97 -1.52
CA ARG A 78 8.54 -3.74 -0.06
C ARG A 78 8.15 -5.02 0.67
N ARG A 79 7.16 -5.76 0.17
CA ARG A 79 6.77 -7.07 0.72
C ARG A 79 7.94 -8.05 0.73
N GLN A 80 8.68 -8.14 -0.37
CA GLN A 80 9.82 -9.04 -0.44
C GLN A 80 10.92 -8.64 0.53
N PHE A 81 11.21 -7.34 0.66
CA PHE A 81 12.15 -6.83 1.64
C PHE A 81 11.75 -7.23 3.07
N ILE A 82 10.49 -7.00 3.44
CA ILE A 82 9.95 -7.41 4.75
C ILE A 82 10.09 -8.92 4.95
N ILE A 83 9.74 -9.74 3.95
CA ILE A 83 9.87 -11.19 4.02
C ILE A 83 11.33 -11.61 4.27
N GLU A 84 12.28 -11.02 3.56
CA GLU A 84 13.70 -11.34 3.75
C GLU A 84 14.22 -10.88 5.11
N GLU A 85 13.81 -9.72 5.62
CA GLU A 85 14.15 -9.31 6.99
C GLU A 85 13.53 -10.25 8.02
N CYS A 86 12.26 -10.63 7.86
CA CYS A 86 11.60 -11.62 8.73
C CYS A 86 12.32 -12.97 8.71
N LYS A 87 12.83 -13.43 7.56
CA LYS A 87 13.61 -14.68 7.46
C LYS A 87 14.89 -14.63 8.29
N LYS A 88 15.52 -13.47 8.48
CA LYS A 88 16.68 -13.33 9.36
C LYS A 88 16.32 -13.47 10.84
N LEU A 89 15.08 -13.15 11.19
CA LEU A 89 14.56 -13.25 12.56
C LEU A 89 14.13 -14.68 12.91
N ILE A 90 13.64 -15.48 11.95
CA ILE A 90 13.19 -16.86 12.18
C ILE A 90 14.22 -17.74 12.92
N PRO A 91 15.52 -17.76 12.56
CA PRO A 91 16.53 -18.54 13.27
C PRO A 91 16.81 -18.06 14.70
N LEU A 92 16.51 -16.79 14.99
CA LEU A 92 16.66 -16.20 16.32
C LEU A 92 15.51 -16.57 17.26
N ILE A 93 14.47 -17.26 16.77
CA ILE A 93 13.35 -17.75 17.58
C ILE A 93 13.70 -19.14 18.12
N PRO A 94 13.95 -19.29 19.44
CA PRO A 94 14.13 -20.59 20.07
C PRO A 94 13.00 -21.59 19.77
N LYS A 95 13.35 -22.84 19.47
CA LYS A 95 12.39 -23.93 19.17
C LYS A 95 11.30 -24.12 20.22
N LYS A 96 11.61 -23.86 21.51
CA LYS A 96 10.65 -23.90 22.62
C LYS A 96 9.43 -22.99 22.39
N TYR A 97 9.57 -21.93 21.60
CA TYR A 97 8.48 -21.00 21.31
C TYR A 97 7.52 -21.54 20.24
N ASN A 98 8.03 -22.26 19.23
CA ASN A 98 7.19 -22.92 18.22
C ASN A 98 6.33 -24.03 18.82
N GLU A 99 6.86 -24.75 19.82
CA GLU A 99 6.12 -25.80 20.54
C GLU A 99 4.97 -25.22 21.38
N ILE A 100 5.15 -24.01 21.90
CA ILE A 100 4.10 -23.30 22.65
C ILE A 100 3.02 -22.81 21.67
N ILE A 101 3.37 -22.16 20.56
CA ILE A 101 2.38 -21.61 19.61
C ILE A 101 1.55 -22.72 18.94
N ASN A 102 2.17 -23.85 18.59
CA ASN A 102 1.50 -24.95 17.88
C ASN A 102 0.78 -25.94 18.80
N ARG A 103 0.74 -25.68 20.11
CA ARG A 103 0.12 -26.61 21.05
C ARG A 103 -1.40 -26.55 20.93
N ASN A 104 -2.00 -27.69 20.60
CA ASN A 104 -3.45 -27.82 20.56
C ASN A 104 -4.03 -27.72 21.99
N THR A 105 -4.92 -26.76 22.23
CA THR A 105 -5.55 -26.50 23.54
C THR A 105 -6.90 -27.18 23.74
N SER A 106 -7.38 -27.92 22.74
CA SER A 106 -8.75 -28.47 22.69
C SER A 106 -9.07 -29.44 23.84
N ASP A 107 -8.06 -30.11 24.40
CA ASP A 107 -8.22 -31.13 25.46
C ASP A 107 -7.78 -30.65 26.85
N MET A 108 -7.54 -29.33 27.02
CA MET A 108 -7.04 -28.77 28.27
C MET A 108 -8.17 -28.44 29.26
N THR A 109 -7.96 -28.77 30.53
CA THR A 109 -8.83 -28.29 31.62
C THR A 109 -8.69 -26.77 31.82
N PRO A 110 -9.67 -26.09 32.45
CA PRO A 110 -9.60 -24.64 32.69
C PRO A 110 -8.35 -24.18 33.46
N ALA A 111 -7.87 -24.99 34.41
CA ALA A 111 -6.64 -24.72 35.15
C ALA A 111 -5.39 -24.82 34.26
N GLN A 112 -5.36 -25.79 33.34
CA GLN A 112 -4.29 -25.95 32.36
C GLN A 112 -4.29 -24.81 31.33
N LEU A 113 -5.47 -24.37 30.88
CA LEU A 113 -5.62 -23.20 30.00
C LEU A 113 -5.09 -21.92 30.65
N THR A 114 -5.43 -21.67 31.91
CA THR A 114 -4.95 -20.47 32.64
C THR A 114 -3.42 -20.46 32.74
N SER A 115 -2.82 -21.59 33.10
CA SER A 115 -1.37 -21.77 33.15
C SER A 115 -0.73 -21.60 31.77
N TYR A 116 -1.32 -22.19 30.74
CA TYR A 116 -0.86 -22.08 29.35
C TYR A 116 -0.91 -20.63 28.84
N HIS A 117 -2.00 -19.89 29.09
CA HIS A 117 -2.10 -18.48 28.72
C HIS A 117 -1.06 -17.61 29.42
N SER A 118 -0.74 -17.90 30.69
CA SER A 118 0.33 -17.21 31.41
C SER A 118 1.70 -17.43 30.76
N VAL A 119 2.02 -18.69 30.45
CA VAL A 119 3.27 -19.07 29.75
C VAL A 119 3.34 -18.47 28.35
N LEU A 120 2.24 -18.48 27.60
CA LEU A 120 2.13 -17.90 26.26
C LEU A 120 2.36 -16.38 26.31
N ARG A 121 1.75 -15.69 27.29
CA ARG A 121 1.91 -14.24 27.45
C ARG A 121 3.34 -13.84 27.79
N GLN A 122 4.01 -14.59 28.67
CA GLN A 122 5.41 -14.35 29.00
C GLN A 122 6.31 -14.65 27.80
N THR A 123 6.04 -15.75 27.09
CA THR A 123 6.73 -16.14 25.86
C THR A 123 6.65 -15.05 24.79
N LEU A 124 5.47 -14.46 24.58
CA LEU A 124 5.29 -13.36 23.62
C LEU A 124 6.07 -12.11 24.05
N LYS A 125 6.13 -11.80 25.35
CA LYS A 125 6.96 -10.69 25.86
C LYS A 125 8.45 -10.92 25.60
N ASP A 126 8.97 -12.09 25.97
CA ASP A 126 10.37 -12.44 25.75
C ASP A 126 10.74 -12.37 24.25
N LEU A 127 9.83 -12.78 23.37
CA LEU A 127 10.02 -12.74 21.93
C LEU A 127 9.96 -11.30 21.38
N CYS A 128 9.08 -10.45 21.91
CA CYS A 128 9.08 -9.02 21.61
C CYS A 128 10.38 -8.35 22.04
N GLU A 129 10.88 -8.65 23.25
CA GLU A 129 12.16 -8.12 23.75
C GLU A 129 13.35 -8.57 22.89
N LEU A 130 13.41 -9.86 22.56
CA LEU A 130 14.49 -10.43 21.73
C LEU A 130 14.52 -9.82 20.31
N LEU A 131 13.35 -9.50 19.76
CA LEU A 131 13.22 -8.85 18.46
C LEU A 131 13.29 -7.32 18.54
N ASN A 132 13.51 -6.75 19.74
CA ASN A 132 13.42 -5.31 20.03
C ASN A 132 12.11 -4.69 19.51
N PHE A 133 11.04 -5.47 19.52
CA PHE A 133 9.71 -5.09 19.08
C PHE A 133 8.99 -4.39 20.24
N LYS A 134 8.97 -3.06 20.22
CA LYS A 134 8.18 -2.27 21.17
C LYS A 134 6.73 -2.26 20.69
N VAL A 135 5.88 -3.03 21.36
CA VAL A 135 4.43 -2.95 21.15
C VAL A 135 3.94 -1.74 21.94
N GLU A 136 3.78 -0.60 21.28
CA GLU A 136 2.93 0.46 21.82
C GLU A 136 1.46 -0.01 21.68
N PRO A 137 0.65 0.07 22.75
CA PRO A 137 -0.76 -0.25 22.66
C PRO A 137 -1.44 0.83 21.80
N ASP A 138 -2.06 0.37 20.71
CA ASP A 138 -3.00 1.11 19.87
C ASP A 138 -2.42 2.19 18.95
N GLU A 139 -1.77 1.76 17.87
CA GLU A 139 -2.14 2.28 16.55
C GLU A 139 -2.52 1.06 15.70
N VAL A 140 -3.75 1.04 15.19
CA VAL A 140 -4.07 0.18 14.05
C VAL A 140 -3.06 0.58 12.99
N ILE A 141 -2.12 -0.32 12.67
CA ILE A 141 -1.22 -0.13 11.53
C ILE A 141 -2.10 -0.35 10.29
N THR A 142 -2.93 0.64 9.97
CA THR A 142 -3.53 0.78 8.65
C THR A 142 -2.36 1.00 7.71
N ASP A 143 -2.29 0.20 6.65
CA ASP A 143 -1.35 0.50 5.57
C ASP A 143 -1.69 1.94 5.14
N PRO A 144 -0.75 2.89 5.15
CA PRO A 144 -1.02 4.26 4.72
C PRO A 144 -1.57 4.32 3.29
N LEU A 145 -1.38 3.25 2.52
CA LEU A 145 -1.98 3.05 1.20
C LEU A 145 -3.47 2.68 1.27
N ASP A 146 -3.94 1.97 2.29
CA ASP A 146 -5.36 1.64 2.48
C ASP A 146 -6.17 2.95 2.59
N GLU A 147 -5.76 3.88 3.47
CA GLU A 147 -6.41 5.18 3.58
C GLU A 147 -6.32 6.04 2.31
N TYR A 148 -5.26 5.88 1.53
CA TYR A 148 -5.08 6.59 0.27
C TYR A 148 -5.99 6.03 -0.82
N PHE A 149 -6.09 4.71 -0.96
CA PHE A 149 -7.00 4.06 -1.91
C PHE A 149 -8.46 4.33 -1.50
N ASP A 150 -8.79 4.23 -0.23
CA ASP A 150 -10.12 4.58 0.31
C ASP A 150 -10.48 6.04 0.02
N ARG A 151 -9.53 6.98 0.19
CA ARG A 151 -9.75 8.40 -0.15
C ARG A 151 -9.87 8.61 -1.65
N ALA A 152 -9.02 7.99 -2.46
CA ALA A 152 -9.04 8.13 -3.91
C ALA A 152 -10.34 7.58 -4.50
N GLU A 153 -10.82 6.44 -3.99
CA GLU A 153 -12.10 5.83 -4.37
C GLU A 153 -13.28 6.72 -3.95
N ALA A 154 -13.26 7.25 -2.72
CA ALA A 154 -14.27 8.20 -2.24
C ALA A 154 -14.27 9.56 -2.97
N GLU A 155 -13.15 9.96 -3.57
CA GLU A 155 -13.02 11.18 -4.36
C GLU A 155 -13.52 10.95 -5.79
N LEU A 156 -13.20 9.82 -6.41
CA LEU A 156 -13.77 9.39 -7.70
C LEU A 156 -15.29 9.27 -7.63
N ASP A 157 -15.82 8.65 -6.57
CA ASP A 157 -17.26 8.52 -6.30
C ASP A 157 -17.96 9.87 -6.16
N ARG A 158 -17.29 10.85 -5.53
CA ARG A 158 -17.82 12.22 -5.38
C ARG A 158 -17.85 12.94 -6.71
N GLU A 159 -16.76 12.86 -7.49
CA GLU A 159 -16.68 13.48 -8.81
C GLU A 159 -17.65 12.86 -9.82
N GLU A 160 -17.96 11.57 -9.71
CA GLU A 160 -18.95 10.89 -10.54
C GLU A 160 -20.39 11.28 -10.14
N LYS A 161 -20.65 11.41 -8.82
CA LYS A 161 -21.94 11.93 -8.31
C LYS A 161 -22.17 13.39 -8.69
N GLU A 162 -21.14 14.21 -8.73
CA GLU A 162 -21.23 15.62 -9.16
C GLU A 162 -21.44 15.75 -10.68
N ARG A 163 -20.79 14.89 -11.47
CA ARG A 163 -21.04 14.81 -12.92
C ARG A 163 -22.46 14.35 -13.25
N ASN A 164 -23.00 13.38 -12.52
CA ASN A 164 -24.36 12.87 -12.72
C ASN A 164 -25.46 13.79 -12.13
N ARG A 165 -25.08 14.88 -11.44
CA ARG A 165 -26.00 15.91 -10.91
C ARG A 165 -26.03 17.20 -11.72
N SER A 166 -25.16 17.37 -12.71
CA SER A 166 -25.23 18.52 -13.61
C SER A 166 -26.18 18.20 -14.78
N PRO A 167 -27.24 19.01 -15.02
CA PRO A 167 -28.26 18.75 -16.02
C PRO A 167 -27.76 18.84 -17.47
#